data_AF-A0AAJ0HV73-F1
#
_entry.id   AF-A0AAJ0HV73-F1
#
_cell.length_a   1.000
_cell.length_b   1.000
_cell.length_c   1.000
_cell.angle_alpha   90.00
_cell.angle_beta   90.00
_cell.angle_gamma   90.00
#
_symmetry.space_group_name_H-M   'P 1'
#
loop_
_entity.id
_entity.type
_entity.pdbx_description
1 polymer ?
#
loop_
_entity_poly.entity_id
_entity_poly.type
_entity_poly.pdbx_seq_one_letter_code
_entity_poly.pdbx_strand_id
1 'polypeptide(L)'
;MKLFTFLFSAAAASAFVTPSGGIYRQAVLNTENENEVQSASQAWWDGITNGEAIFFPVVRNLADSIESSVDGALDAISRYLGDDEDSDSSDGDSDDDGDDGDHHGRHGHHGNASKTIYELIAESKYTKRFAELIEEYDDIKELLQDTKANHTLFVPTDSAFERIPHDHKKPPKEFIQAVLEYHLAPGLFPTRRVLFSHTVPTELKLASLGGHRQRLRIGVSLFGVRINFYGKLVATDIIAKNGLIHAVDAILVPPPRQGKIIQLLPNTFSTFSLALETTGLGEDLADLEWFGGTVFAPTNSAFTKLGRRANAFLFSEHGKKYLRALLKYSIVANETLYSDAFYKRGSGHHDHNDKVESVSDYWHVDLPSLLDEKAIGVDIRRWKRFISILVNGRVHVTIQDGVAADGVVQVVDTVLIPPRHPHNPGADKEDGEISVDELKERLAAYVDDSSEGGHSADL
;
A
#
# COMPACT_ATOMS: atom_id res chain seq x y z
N MET A 1 -35.70 48.72 -57.53
CA MET A 1 -34.42 48.51 -58.25
C MET A 1 -33.66 47.45 -57.47
N LYS A 2 -33.57 46.25 -58.04
CA LYS A 2 -32.34 45.63 -58.58
C LYS A 2 -31.44 45.12 -57.44
N LEU A 3 -31.42 43.80 -57.22
CA LEU A 3 -30.42 42.85 -57.79
C LEU A 3 -29.08 42.94 -57.01
N PHE A 4 -28.27 41.92 -56.75
CA PHE A 4 -28.28 40.46 -56.87
C PHE A 4 -26.84 40.03 -56.46
N THR A 5 -26.62 38.73 -56.26
CA THR A 5 -25.37 37.97 -56.58
C THR A 5 -24.18 37.86 -55.59
N PHE A 6 -24.02 36.62 -55.09
CA PHE A 6 -22.87 35.68 -55.17
C PHE A 6 -21.56 35.86 -54.34
N LEU A 7 -21.41 34.96 -53.35
CA LEU A 7 -20.45 33.83 -53.23
C LEU A 7 -18.99 33.89 -53.76
N PHE A 8 -18.11 33.41 -52.87
CA PHE A 8 -16.75 32.83 -52.98
C PHE A 8 -15.52 33.72 -53.23
N SER A 9 -14.62 33.85 -52.23
CA SER A 9 -13.35 33.08 -52.15
C SER A 9 -12.34 33.63 -51.12
N ALA A 10 -11.69 32.70 -50.41
CA ALA A 10 -10.32 32.69 -49.86
C ALA A 10 -9.87 33.58 -48.67
N ALA A 11 -9.75 32.89 -47.52
CA ALA A 11 -8.55 32.70 -46.70
C ALA A 11 -7.86 33.90 -46.00
N ALA A 12 -8.04 33.96 -44.67
CA ALA A 12 -6.96 34.25 -43.72
C ALA A 12 -7.22 33.45 -42.43
N ALA A 13 -6.21 32.69 -42.02
CA ALA A 13 -6.27 31.69 -40.98
C ALA A 13 -6.42 32.28 -39.57
N SER A 14 -7.25 31.63 -38.75
CA SER A 14 -7.18 31.69 -37.29
C SER A 14 -7.24 30.26 -36.79
N ALA A 15 -6.11 29.55 -36.97
CA ALA A 15 -5.93 28.21 -36.45
C ALA A 15 -5.55 28.33 -34.96
N PHE A 16 -6.52 28.06 -34.11
CA PHE A 16 -6.29 27.57 -32.76
C PHE A 16 -5.58 26.22 -32.92
N VAL A 17 -4.30 26.14 -32.56
CA VAL A 17 -3.52 24.90 -32.65
C VAL A 17 -4.00 23.98 -31.54
N THR A 18 -4.80 23.00 -31.94
CA THR A 18 -4.88 21.70 -31.28
C THR A 18 -3.59 20.91 -31.51
N PRO A 19 -3.27 19.99 -30.60
CA PRO A 19 -2.83 18.68 -31.02
C PRO A 19 -4.00 17.68 -30.86
N SER A 20 -4.63 17.35 -31.99
CA SER A 20 -5.30 16.06 -32.21
C SER A 20 -4.27 14.92 -32.12
N GLY A 21 -4.57 13.68 -31.76
CA GLY A 21 -5.83 13.00 -31.53
C GLY A 21 -5.59 11.48 -31.51
N GLY A 22 -6.51 10.76 -30.86
CA GLY A 22 -6.51 9.30 -30.67
C GLY A 22 -6.20 8.99 -29.21
N ILE A 23 -7.16 8.70 -28.33
CA ILE A 23 -8.10 7.58 -28.41
C ILE A 23 -9.40 7.97 -27.68
N TYR A 24 -10.55 7.79 -28.34
CA TYR A 24 -11.86 7.73 -27.67
C TYR A 24 -12.28 6.27 -27.52
N ARG A 25 -12.92 5.99 -26.37
CA ARG A 25 -13.87 4.91 -26.08
C ARG A 25 -13.33 3.47 -25.96
N GLN A 26 -12.89 3.14 -24.75
CA GLN A 26 -13.09 1.89 -23.98
C GLN A 26 -12.31 2.13 -22.65
N ALA A 27 -12.82 2.03 -21.42
CA ALA A 27 -14.01 1.40 -20.84
C ALA A 27 -14.65 2.35 -19.80
N VAL A 28 -15.96 2.61 -19.91
CA VAL A 28 -16.74 3.44 -18.96
C VAL A 28 -17.82 2.58 -18.28
N LEU A 29 -17.67 1.26 -18.26
CA LEU A 29 -18.73 0.38 -17.72
C LEU A 29 -18.55 -0.03 -16.25
N ASN A 30 -17.40 0.27 -15.61
CA ASN A 30 -17.14 -0.14 -14.22
C ASN A 30 -16.73 1.01 -13.28
N THR A 31 -16.52 2.23 -13.76
CA THR A 31 -16.00 3.33 -12.92
C THR A 31 -17.02 3.87 -11.93
N GLU A 32 -18.32 3.83 -12.26
CA GLU A 32 -19.36 4.33 -11.35
C GLU A 32 -19.46 3.47 -10.08
N ASN A 33 -19.46 2.15 -10.22
CA ASN A 33 -19.50 1.22 -9.10
C ASN A 33 -18.22 1.28 -8.25
N GLU A 34 -17.04 1.34 -8.89
CA GLU A 34 -15.75 1.48 -8.18
C GLU A 34 -15.67 2.79 -7.38
N ASN A 35 -16.21 3.89 -7.91
CA ASN A 35 -16.27 5.18 -7.22
C ASN A 35 -17.25 5.15 -6.04
N GLU A 36 -18.40 4.49 -6.18
CA GLU A 36 -19.41 4.38 -5.12
C GLU A 36 -18.89 3.52 -3.95
N VAL A 37 -18.30 2.36 -4.26
CA VAL A 37 -17.63 1.47 -3.30
C VAL A 37 -16.51 2.21 -2.56
N GLN A 38 -15.67 2.94 -3.29
CA GLN A 38 -14.61 3.75 -2.68
C GLN A 38 -15.18 4.83 -1.77
N SER A 39 -16.17 5.58 -2.23
CA SER A 39 -16.81 6.65 -1.46
C SER A 39 -17.44 6.12 -0.17
N ALA A 40 -18.15 4.99 -0.24
CA ALA A 40 -18.74 4.34 0.93
C ALA A 40 -17.67 3.88 1.93
N SER A 41 -16.56 3.32 1.44
CA SER A 41 -15.42 2.92 2.28
C SER A 41 -14.75 4.10 2.96
N GLN A 42 -14.53 5.21 2.23
CA GLN A 42 -13.96 6.42 2.83
C GLN A 42 -14.91 7.08 3.83
N ALA A 43 -16.19 7.21 3.49
CA ALA A 43 -17.20 7.73 4.39
C ALA A 43 -17.33 6.90 5.67
N TRP A 44 -17.18 5.56 5.56
CA TRP A 44 -17.11 4.68 6.72
C TRP A 44 -15.91 5.04 7.60
N TRP A 45 -14.69 5.10 7.04
CA TRP A 45 -13.48 5.50 7.75
C TRP A 45 -13.55 6.91 8.37
N ASP A 46 -14.21 7.86 7.71
CA ASP A 46 -14.38 9.23 8.18
C ASP A 46 -15.39 9.32 9.34
N GLY A 47 -16.56 8.67 9.20
CA GLY A 47 -17.59 8.63 10.24
C GLY A 47 -17.08 8.01 11.55
N ILE A 48 -16.18 7.04 11.45
CA ILE A 48 -15.47 6.45 12.58
C ILE A 48 -14.63 7.47 13.34
N THR A 49 -13.83 8.28 12.64
CA THR A 49 -12.94 9.25 13.28
C THR A 49 -13.64 10.50 13.79
N ASN A 50 -14.80 10.81 13.21
CA ASN A 50 -15.66 11.89 13.69
C ASN A 50 -16.46 11.49 14.93
N GLY A 51 -16.21 10.29 15.49
CA GLY A 51 -16.78 9.88 16.76
C GLY A 51 -18.26 9.52 16.71
N GLU A 52 -18.78 9.09 15.55
CA GLU A 52 -20.08 8.40 15.53
C GLU A 52 -19.99 7.17 16.45
N ALA A 53 -20.60 7.29 17.63
CA ALA A 53 -20.28 6.54 18.86
C ALA A 53 -20.35 5.00 18.73
N ILE A 54 -20.94 4.52 17.65
CA ILE A 54 -21.26 3.12 17.42
C ILE A 54 -20.13 2.37 16.71
N PHE A 55 -19.35 3.03 15.84
CA PHE A 55 -18.26 2.38 15.08
C PHE A 55 -16.89 2.55 15.72
N PHE A 56 -16.75 3.53 16.61
CA PHE A 56 -15.51 3.88 17.27
C PHE A 56 -14.82 2.71 18.03
N PRO A 57 -15.55 1.81 18.74
CA PRO A 57 -14.90 0.68 19.42
C PRO A 57 -14.26 -0.34 18.45
N VAL A 58 -14.90 -0.62 17.31
CA VAL A 58 -14.38 -1.57 16.31
C VAL A 58 -13.08 -1.07 15.71
N VAL A 59 -13.04 0.21 15.36
CA VAL A 59 -11.85 0.78 14.74
C VAL A 59 -10.75 1.04 15.72
N ARG A 60 -11.04 1.45 16.95
CA ARG A 60 -10.01 1.50 17.98
C ARG A 60 -9.37 0.11 18.13
N ASN A 61 -10.17 -0.96 18.26
CA ASN A 61 -9.61 -2.31 18.37
C ASN A 61 -8.78 -2.72 17.15
N LEU A 62 -9.19 -2.31 15.94
CA LEU A 62 -8.45 -2.57 14.71
C LEU A 62 -7.15 -1.76 14.64
N ALA A 63 -7.21 -0.46 14.94
CA ALA A 63 -6.07 0.45 14.98
C ALA A 63 -5.08 0.00 16.05
N ASP A 64 -5.53 -0.31 17.27
CA ASP A 64 -4.72 -0.85 18.37
C ASP A 64 -4.10 -2.20 17.97
N SER A 65 -4.82 -3.05 17.24
CA SER A 65 -4.28 -4.33 16.74
C SER A 65 -3.23 -4.13 15.64
N ILE A 66 -3.38 -3.11 14.80
CA ILE A 66 -2.38 -2.75 13.79
C ILE A 66 -1.17 -2.12 14.49
N GLU A 67 -1.40 -1.16 15.38
CA GLU A 67 -0.38 -0.45 16.15
C GLU A 67 0.44 -1.44 16.99
N SER A 68 -0.18 -2.34 17.75
CA SER A 68 0.56 -3.38 18.49
C SER A 68 1.37 -4.33 17.60
N SER A 69 0.87 -4.64 16.39
CA SER A 69 1.62 -5.42 15.40
C SER A 69 2.79 -4.64 14.79
N VAL A 70 2.60 -3.35 14.54
CA VAL A 70 3.60 -2.40 14.05
C VAL A 70 4.69 -2.21 15.12
N ASP A 71 4.31 -1.90 16.35
CA ASP A 71 5.20 -1.76 17.50
C ASP A 71 5.97 -3.07 17.73
N GLY A 72 5.30 -4.22 17.73
CA GLY A 72 5.97 -5.51 17.87
C GLY A 72 6.98 -5.80 16.73
N ALA A 73 6.71 -5.34 15.51
CA ALA A 73 7.64 -5.46 14.40
C ALA A 73 8.84 -4.51 14.54
N LEU A 74 8.61 -3.24 14.89
CA LEU A 74 9.67 -2.25 15.13
C LEU A 74 10.56 -2.67 16.30
N ASP A 75 9.97 -3.20 17.36
CA ASP A 75 10.67 -3.65 18.57
C ASP A 75 11.48 -4.93 18.31
N ALA A 76 11.00 -5.83 17.45
CA ALA A 76 11.80 -6.97 16.97
C ALA A 76 13.00 -6.53 16.13
N ILE A 77 12.81 -5.53 15.26
CA ILE A 77 13.89 -4.95 14.45
C ILE A 77 14.90 -4.23 15.35
N SER A 78 14.43 -3.45 16.33
CA SER A 78 15.32 -2.74 17.26
C SER A 78 16.17 -3.68 18.11
N ARG A 79 15.64 -4.85 18.52
CA ARG A 79 16.44 -5.88 19.20
C ARG A 79 17.51 -6.45 18.28
N TYR A 80 17.15 -6.72 17.02
CA TYR A 80 18.09 -7.26 16.04
C TYR A 80 19.20 -6.28 15.66
N LEU A 81 18.90 -4.98 15.62
CA LEU A 81 19.87 -3.90 15.35
C LEU A 81 20.61 -3.40 16.62
N GLY A 82 20.18 -3.83 17.80
CA GLY A 82 20.73 -3.41 19.10
C GLY A 82 21.75 -4.37 19.71
N ASP A 83 21.90 -5.58 19.15
CA ASP A 83 22.82 -6.63 19.63
C ASP A 83 24.17 -6.64 18.89
N ASP A 84 24.56 -5.55 18.21
CA ASP A 84 25.92 -5.37 17.72
C ASP A 84 26.84 -4.86 18.85
N GLU A 85 27.09 -5.69 19.85
CA GLU A 85 28.32 -5.65 20.67
C GLU A 85 28.49 -7.01 21.41
N ASP A 86 29.57 -7.71 21.02
CA ASP A 86 30.19 -8.87 21.67
C ASP A 86 29.52 -10.26 21.58
N SER A 87 29.91 -11.06 20.57
CA SER A 87 30.52 -12.38 20.85
C SER A 87 31.35 -12.90 19.68
N ASP A 88 32.66 -12.96 19.92
CA ASP A 88 33.67 -13.60 19.09
C ASP A 88 33.68 -15.14 19.28
N SER A 89 34.06 -15.82 18.20
CA SER A 89 34.64 -17.18 18.10
C SER A 89 33.79 -18.44 18.39
N SER A 90 33.69 -19.33 17.40
CA SER A 90 34.51 -20.57 17.34
C SER A 90 34.10 -21.44 16.14
N ASP A 91 35.13 -21.94 15.46
CA ASP A 91 35.13 -22.86 14.33
C ASP A 91 34.37 -24.18 14.57
N GLY A 92 34.00 -24.81 13.45
CA GLY A 92 33.56 -26.20 13.39
C GLY A 92 33.33 -26.66 11.95
N ASP A 93 34.42 -26.90 11.22
CA ASP A 93 34.42 -27.69 9.99
C ASP A 93 33.82 -29.09 10.26
N SER A 94 32.94 -29.53 9.36
CA SER A 94 32.76 -30.95 9.06
C SER A 94 32.18 -31.09 7.65
N ASP A 95 33.05 -31.48 6.72
CA ASP A 95 32.68 -32.23 5.54
C ASP A 95 31.88 -33.48 5.97
N ASP A 96 30.77 -33.77 5.31
CA ASP A 96 30.26 -35.14 5.24
C ASP A 96 29.57 -35.40 3.90
N ASP A 97 29.89 -36.58 3.39
CA ASP A 97 29.65 -37.08 2.05
C ASP A 97 28.19 -37.48 1.81
N GLY A 98 27.87 -37.72 0.54
CA GLY A 98 26.53 -37.99 0.05
C GLY A 98 25.82 -39.21 0.66
N ASP A 99 24.49 -39.11 0.67
CA ASP A 99 23.61 -40.28 0.70
C ASP A 99 22.41 -40.02 -0.21
N ASP A 100 22.33 -40.82 -1.28
CA ASP A 100 21.21 -40.92 -2.21
C ASP A 100 20.03 -41.57 -1.49
N GLY A 101 19.19 -40.74 -0.86
CA GLY A 101 17.94 -41.15 -0.23
C GLY A 101 16.74 -40.97 -1.16
N ASP A 102 16.37 -42.04 -1.87
CA ASP A 102 15.07 -42.19 -2.56
C ASP A 102 13.89 -41.87 -1.62
N HIS A 103 13.39 -40.63 -1.70
CA HIS A 103 12.16 -40.25 -1.03
C HIS A 103 10.98 -40.39 -1.98
N HIS A 104 10.31 -41.54 -1.88
CA HIS A 104 8.99 -41.80 -2.40
C HIS A 104 8.08 -40.59 -2.23
N GLY A 105 7.71 -39.97 -3.36
CA GLY A 105 6.66 -38.99 -3.45
C GLY A 105 5.38 -39.56 -2.84
N ARG A 106 4.99 -39.02 -1.68
CA ARG A 106 3.72 -39.29 -1.05
C ARG A 106 2.64 -38.67 -1.95
N HIS A 107 2.17 -39.45 -2.91
CA HIS A 107 1.02 -39.11 -3.75
C HIS A 107 -0.18 -38.86 -2.83
N GLY A 108 -0.48 -37.59 -2.58
CA GLY A 108 -1.74 -37.18 -1.98
C GLY A 108 -2.86 -37.61 -2.91
N HIS A 109 -3.76 -38.45 -2.40
CA HIS A 109 -4.97 -38.85 -3.11
C HIS A 109 -5.75 -37.61 -3.55
N HIS A 110 -5.78 -37.35 -4.85
CA HIS A 110 -6.68 -36.37 -5.48
C HIS A 110 -8.11 -36.91 -5.41
N GLY A 111 -8.79 -36.70 -4.29
CA GLY A 111 -10.24 -36.63 -4.30
C GLY A 111 -10.64 -35.32 -4.96
N ASN A 112 -11.23 -35.36 -6.15
CA ASN A 112 -11.83 -34.15 -6.74
C ASN A 112 -12.86 -33.60 -5.76
N ALA A 113 -12.67 -32.37 -5.28
CA ALA A 113 -13.65 -31.69 -4.46
C ALA A 113 -14.97 -31.59 -5.24
N SER A 114 -16.04 -32.16 -4.68
CA SER A 114 -17.34 -32.21 -5.34
C SER A 114 -18.13 -30.90 -5.19
N LYS A 115 -17.77 -30.09 -4.19
CA LYS A 115 -18.53 -28.90 -3.76
C LYS A 115 -17.84 -27.60 -4.12
N THR A 116 -18.62 -26.58 -4.48
CA THR A 116 -18.11 -25.23 -4.75
C THR A 116 -17.66 -24.53 -3.45
N ILE A 117 -16.96 -23.40 -3.58
CA ILE A 117 -16.56 -22.57 -2.44
C ILE A 117 -17.79 -22.21 -1.60
N TYR A 118 -18.87 -21.74 -2.27
CA TYR A 118 -20.11 -21.36 -1.60
C TYR A 118 -20.74 -22.53 -0.82
N GLU A 119 -20.85 -23.69 -1.44
CA GLU A 119 -21.42 -24.89 -0.80
C GLU A 119 -20.63 -25.30 0.44
N LEU A 120 -19.29 -25.24 0.39
CA LEU A 120 -18.43 -25.59 1.52
C LEU A 120 -18.58 -24.63 2.70
N ILE A 121 -18.62 -23.31 2.46
CA ILE A 121 -18.77 -22.33 3.54
C ILE A 121 -20.19 -22.34 4.14
N ALA A 122 -21.22 -22.63 3.33
CA ALA A 122 -22.60 -22.70 3.78
C ALA A 122 -22.87 -23.95 4.66
N GLU A 123 -22.22 -25.07 4.37
CA GLU A 123 -22.32 -26.29 5.18
C GLU A 123 -21.45 -26.29 6.44
N SER A 124 -20.40 -25.47 6.45
CA SER A 124 -19.48 -25.38 7.56
C SER A 124 -20.14 -24.74 8.79
N LYS A 125 -19.93 -25.36 9.96
CA LYS A 125 -20.43 -24.84 11.24
C LYS A 125 -19.63 -23.65 11.81
N TYR A 126 -18.55 -23.25 11.13
CA TYR A 126 -17.63 -22.22 11.60
C TYR A 126 -17.64 -20.96 10.74
N THR A 127 -18.40 -20.93 9.64
CA THR A 127 -18.41 -19.84 8.65
C THR A 127 -19.85 -19.43 8.29
N LYS A 128 -20.82 -19.76 9.14
CA LYS A 128 -22.25 -19.57 8.87
C LYS A 128 -22.59 -18.09 8.69
N ARG A 129 -22.05 -17.23 9.54
CA ARG A 129 -22.33 -15.78 9.49
C ARG A 129 -21.85 -15.15 8.19
N PHE A 130 -20.70 -15.58 7.69
CA PHE A 130 -20.18 -15.08 6.42
C PHE A 130 -20.97 -15.63 5.22
N ALA A 131 -21.39 -16.90 5.26
CA ALA A 131 -22.26 -17.47 4.24
C ALA A 131 -23.64 -16.77 4.19
N GLU A 132 -24.24 -16.50 5.36
CA GLU A 132 -25.48 -15.72 5.49
C GLU A 132 -25.33 -14.30 4.93
N LEU A 133 -24.16 -13.66 5.13
CA LEU A 133 -23.88 -12.35 4.55
C LEU A 133 -23.82 -12.40 3.02
N ILE A 134 -23.20 -13.44 2.44
CA ILE A 134 -23.10 -13.62 0.99
C ILE A 134 -24.47 -13.85 0.34
N GLU A 135 -25.44 -14.44 1.05
CA GLU A 135 -26.82 -14.61 0.55
C GLU A 135 -27.51 -13.27 0.21
N GLU A 136 -27.03 -12.15 0.75
CA GLU A 136 -27.55 -10.81 0.43
C GLU A 136 -26.93 -10.20 -0.85
N TYR A 137 -25.93 -10.85 -1.45
CA TYR A 137 -25.12 -10.36 -2.58
C TYR A 137 -25.06 -11.42 -3.69
N ASP A 138 -26.07 -11.40 -4.57
CA ASP A 138 -26.23 -12.38 -5.66
C ASP A 138 -25.00 -12.46 -6.58
N ASP A 139 -24.36 -11.33 -6.88
CA ASP A 139 -23.15 -11.25 -7.70
C ASP A 139 -21.96 -12.00 -7.09
N ILE A 140 -21.71 -11.81 -5.78
CA ILE A 140 -20.67 -12.53 -5.05
C ILE A 140 -21.03 -14.01 -4.92
N LYS A 141 -22.29 -14.32 -4.62
CA LYS A 141 -22.76 -15.70 -4.50
C LYS A 141 -22.60 -16.46 -5.82
N GLU A 142 -23.02 -15.87 -6.94
CA GLU A 142 -22.85 -16.42 -8.28
C GLU A 142 -21.37 -16.66 -8.59
N LEU A 143 -20.49 -15.70 -8.26
CA LEU A 143 -19.05 -15.82 -8.44
C LEU A 143 -18.46 -17.00 -7.65
N LEU A 144 -18.90 -17.21 -6.41
CA LEU A 144 -18.44 -18.31 -5.55
C LEU A 144 -19.06 -19.68 -5.92
N GLN A 145 -20.10 -19.70 -6.76
CA GLN A 145 -20.69 -20.91 -7.34
C GLN A 145 -20.15 -21.23 -8.74
N ASP A 146 -19.69 -20.22 -9.48
CA ASP A 146 -19.18 -20.40 -10.84
C ASP A 146 -17.92 -21.27 -10.85
N THR A 147 -17.91 -22.26 -11.73
CA THR A 147 -16.79 -23.19 -11.93
C THR A 147 -15.94 -22.86 -13.15
N LYS A 148 -16.20 -21.73 -13.84
CA LYS A 148 -15.43 -21.29 -15.02
C LYS A 148 -14.06 -20.73 -14.65
N ALA A 149 -13.93 -20.13 -13.47
CA ALA A 149 -12.70 -19.56 -12.97
C ALA A 149 -12.41 -20.11 -11.57
N ASN A 150 -11.12 -20.16 -11.23
CA ASN A 150 -10.69 -20.53 -9.88
C ASN A 150 -10.53 -19.27 -9.04
N HIS A 151 -10.96 -19.34 -7.79
CA HIS A 151 -10.78 -18.26 -6.82
C HIS A 151 -10.13 -18.77 -5.53
N THR A 152 -9.62 -17.85 -4.71
CA THR A 152 -9.23 -18.15 -3.34
C THR A 152 -10.00 -17.26 -2.40
N LEU A 153 -10.82 -17.85 -1.54
CA LEU A 153 -11.61 -17.12 -0.54
C LEU A 153 -10.90 -17.16 0.81
N PHE A 154 -10.59 -15.98 1.34
CA PHE A 154 -10.21 -15.82 2.74
C PHE A 154 -11.50 -15.67 3.55
N VAL A 155 -11.95 -16.70 4.25
CA VAL A 155 -13.24 -16.68 4.95
C VAL A 155 -13.05 -16.32 6.44
N PRO A 156 -13.70 -15.28 6.96
CA PRO A 156 -13.68 -15.01 8.39
C PRO A 156 -14.46 -16.11 9.13
N THR A 157 -13.88 -16.62 10.21
CA THR A 157 -14.61 -17.53 11.11
C THR A 157 -15.76 -16.81 11.82
N ASP A 158 -16.77 -17.55 12.29
CA ASP A 158 -17.89 -16.99 13.05
C ASP A 158 -17.43 -16.21 14.29
N SER A 159 -16.31 -16.63 14.91
CA SER A 159 -15.67 -15.92 16.03
C SER A 159 -15.13 -14.54 15.66
N ALA A 160 -14.78 -14.30 14.39
CA ALA A 160 -14.36 -12.98 13.92
C ALA A 160 -15.49 -11.95 14.03
N PHE A 161 -16.74 -12.40 13.83
CA PHE A 161 -17.93 -11.55 13.93
C PHE A 161 -18.32 -11.24 15.38
N GLU A 162 -17.87 -12.03 16.35
CA GLU A 162 -18.13 -11.76 17.78
C GLU A 162 -17.41 -10.50 18.27
N ARG A 163 -16.39 -10.04 17.53
CA ARG A 163 -15.68 -8.79 17.81
C ARG A 163 -16.46 -7.54 17.39
N ILE A 164 -17.57 -7.70 16.65
CA ILE A 164 -18.46 -6.59 16.28
C ILE A 164 -19.41 -6.30 17.46
N PRO A 165 -19.44 -5.07 17.99
CA PRO A 165 -20.38 -4.67 19.04
C PRO A 165 -21.83 -4.93 18.65
N HIS A 166 -22.65 -5.38 19.60
CA HIS A 166 -24.05 -5.73 19.34
C HIS A 166 -24.92 -4.53 18.92
N ASP A 167 -24.60 -3.32 19.37
CA ASP A 167 -25.38 -2.10 19.10
C ASP A 167 -24.92 -1.34 17.85
N HIS A 168 -24.38 -2.06 16.84
CA HIS A 168 -23.85 -1.43 15.63
C HIS A 168 -24.93 -1.06 14.60
N LYS A 169 -24.75 0.08 13.93
CA LYS A 169 -25.53 0.41 12.72
C LYS A 169 -24.99 -0.45 11.57
N LYS A 170 -25.87 -1.09 10.81
CA LYS A 170 -25.47 -1.85 9.61
C LYS A 170 -24.71 -0.90 8.66
N PRO A 171 -23.49 -1.25 8.22
CA PRO A 171 -22.76 -0.44 7.24
C PRO A 171 -23.53 -0.30 5.91
N PRO A 172 -23.19 0.70 5.08
CA PRO A 172 -23.73 0.81 3.72
C PRO A 172 -23.55 -0.49 2.92
N LYS A 173 -24.48 -0.79 2.01
CA LYS A 173 -24.47 -2.05 1.25
C LYS A 173 -23.19 -2.15 0.41
N GLU A 174 -22.76 -1.04 -0.13
CA GLU A 174 -21.60 -0.85 -1.00
C GLU A 174 -20.29 -1.10 -0.24
N PHE A 175 -20.23 -0.72 1.04
CA PHE A 175 -19.09 -1.03 1.90
C PHE A 175 -18.99 -2.52 2.18
N ILE A 176 -20.11 -3.18 2.48
CA ILE A 176 -20.13 -4.63 2.71
C ILE A 176 -19.74 -5.37 1.42
N GLN A 177 -20.20 -4.92 0.25
CA GLN A 177 -19.74 -5.45 -1.03
C GLN A 177 -18.21 -5.33 -1.16
N ALA A 178 -17.64 -4.17 -0.85
CA ALA A 178 -16.20 -3.95 -0.84
C ALA A 178 -15.46 -4.94 0.08
N VAL A 179 -16.02 -5.19 1.28
CA VAL A 179 -15.50 -6.17 2.23
C VAL A 179 -15.53 -7.57 1.62
N LEU A 180 -16.63 -7.99 1.00
CA LEU A 180 -16.74 -9.32 0.38
C LEU A 180 -15.74 -9.49 -0.77
N GLU A 181 -15.61 -8.51 -1.66
CA GLU A 181 -14.64 -8.52 -2.76
C GLU A 181 -13.19 -8.52 -2.26
N TYR A 182 -12.93 -7.87 -1.12
CA TYR A 182 -11.60 -7.82 -0.50
C TYR A 182 -11.18 -9.15 0.15
N HIS A 183 -12.13 -10.01 0.51
CA HIS A 183 -11.85 -11.37 0.99
C HIS A 183 -11.62 -12.36 -0.16
N LEU A 184 -11.89 -11.98 -1.41
CA LEU A 184 -11.81 -12.86 -2.56
C LEU A 184 -10.57 -12.52 -3.40
N ALA A 185 -9.72 -13.50 -3.67
CA ALA A 185 -8.58 -13.35 -4.56
C ALA A 185 -8.82 -14.05 -5.91
N PRO A 186 -8.47 -13.41 -7.04
CA PRO A 186 -8.52 -14.05 -8.36
C PRO A 186 -7.49 -15.17 -8.46
N GLY A 187 -7.90 -16.37 -8.89
CA GLY A 187 -7.00 -17.50 -9.07
C GLY A 187 -6.69 -18.29 -7.80
N LEU A 188 -5.73 -19.22 -7.91
CA LEU A 188 -5.35 -20.12 -6.83
C LEU A 188 -4.14 -19.59 -6.05
N PHE A 189 -4.34 -19.38 -4.75
CA PHE A 189 -3.31 -19.04 -3.78
C PHE A 189 -3.23 -20.14 -2.71
N PRO A 190 -2.59 -21.29 -2.99
CA PRO A 190 -2.35 -22.29 -1.96
C PRO A 190 -1.47 -21.72 -0.84
N THR A 191 -1.49 -22.32 0.35
CA THR A 191 -0.75 -21.83 1.54
C THR A 191 0.69 -21.54 1.22
N ARG A 192 1.34 -22.42 0.43
CA ARG A 192 2.73 -22.22 0.00
C ARG A 192 2.88 -20.91 -0.79
N ARG A 193 2.00 -20.61 -1.75
CA ARG A 193 2.05 -19.35 -2.49
C ARG A 193 1.79 -18.16 -1.58
N VAL A 194 0.75 -18.22 -0.74
CA VAL A 194 0.45 -17.16 0.25
C VAL A 194 1.66 -16.89 1.13
N LEU A 195 2.33 -17.93 1.62
CA LEU A 195 3.49 -17.82 2.50
C LEU A 195 4.68 -17.12 1.84
N PHE A 196 4.88 -17.27 0.54
CA PHE A 196 6.00 -16.68 -0.20
C PHE A 196 5.64 -15.35 -0.88
N SER A 197 4.35 -15.01 -0.96
CA SER A 197 3.86 -13.69 -1.36
C SER A 197 3.91 -12.73 -0.17
N HIS A 198 4.27 -11.47 -0.42
CA HIS A 198 4.15 -10.40 0.57
C HIS A 198 2.82 -9.69 0.43
N THR A 199 2.22 -9.73 -0.76
CA THR A 199 0.87 -9.26 -0.97
C THR A 199 0.07 -10.17 -1.90
N VAL A 200 -1.25 -10.19 -1.74
CA VAL A 200 -2.18 -10.98 -2.57
C VAL A 200 -3.23 -10.04 -3.16
N PRO A 201 -3.41 -9.97 -4.50
CA PRO A 201 -4.47 -9.16 -5.10
C PRO A 201 -5.85 -9.71 -4.73
N THR A 202 -6.84 -8.82 -4.70
CA THR A 202 -8.24 -9.16 -4.40
C THR A 202 -9.17 -8.84 -5.57
N GLU A 203 -10.44 -9.23 -5.47
CA GLU A 203 -11.46 -8.84 -6.45
C GLU A 203 -11.86 -7.37 -6.33
N LEU A 204 -11.61 -6.74 -5.17
CA LEU A 204 -11.87 -5.32 -4.95
C LEU A 204 -10.95 -4.46 -5.83
N LYS A 205 -11.54 -3.55 -6.61
CA LYS A 205 -10.85 -2.51 -7.38
C LYS A 205 -11.22 -1.14 -6.85
N LEU A 206 -10.25 -0.22 -6.85
CA LEU A 206 -10.44 1.13 -6.34
C LEU A 206 -10.01 2.15 -7.39
N ALA A 207 -10.85 3.14 -7.66
CA ALA A 207 -10.52 4.22 -8.59
C ALA A 207 -9.35 5.07 -8.08
N SER A 208 -9.24 5.28 -6.76
CA SER A 208 -8.10 5.91 -6.09
C SER A 208 -6.79 5.16 -6.27
N LEU A 209 -6.84 3.88 -6.67
CA LEU A 209 -5.69 3.07 -7.03
C LEU A 209 -5.58 2.88 -8.54
N GLY A 210 -6.15 3.80 -9.34
CA GLY A 210 -6.10 3.73 -10.81
C GLY A 210 -6.91 2.58 -11.41
N GLY A 211 -7.92 2.07 -10.70
CA GLY A 211 -8.69 0.89 -11.11
C GLY A 211 -7.92 -0.43 -10.94
N HIS A 212 -6.76 -0.38 -10.27
CA HIS A 212 -6.02 -1.57 -9.89
C HIS A 212 -6.69 -2.32 -8.74
N ARG A 213 -6.37 -3.61 -8.63
CA ARG A 213 -6.86 -4.48 -7.57
C ARG A 213 -6.25 -4.08 -6.24
N GLN A 214 -7.09 -3.91 -5.23
CA GLN A 214 -6.62 -3.73 -3.87
C GLN A 214 -5.98 -5.03 -3.38
N ARG A 215 -4.99 -4.91 -2.48
CA ARG A 215 -4.15 -6.04 -2.07
C ARG A 215 -4.29 -6.33 -0.58
N LEU A 216 -4.20 -7.61 -0.23
CA LEU A 216 -3.99 -8.08 1.13
C LEU A 216 -2.50 -8.09 1.41
N ARG A 217 -2.09 -7.56 2.56
CA ARG A 217 -0.72 -7.67 3.05
C ARG A 217 -0.55 -9.00 3.76
N ILE A 218 0.47 -9.77 3.39
CA ILE A 218 0.83 -11.03 4.03
C ILE A 218 2.07 -10.83 4.91
N GLY A 219 1.91 -11.15 6.18
CA GLY A 219 2.99 -11.19 7.16
C GLY A 219 3.24 -12.60 7.64
N VAL A 220 4.45 -12.87 8.08
CA VAL A 220 4.74 -14.12 8.80
C VAL A 220 5.38 -13.78 10.12
N SER A 221 4.82 -14.37 11.16
CA SER A 221 5.32 -14.29 12.53
C SER A 221 5.58 -15.69 13.07
N LEU A 222 6.23 -15.78 14.23
CA LEU A 222 6.37 -17.04 14.97
C LEU A 222 5.03 -17.71 15.28
N PHE A 223 3.93 -16.94 15.30
CA PHE A 223 2.59 -17.42 15.60
C PHE A 223 1.76 -17.76 14.35
N GLY A 224 2.39 -17.80 13.18
CA GLY A 224 1.77 -18.15 11.90
C GLY A 224 1.68 -16.97 10.92
N VAL A 225 0.92 -17.18 9.85
CA VAL A 225 0.68 -16.20 8.78
C VAL A 225 -0.35 -15.17 9.25
N ARG A 226 -0.01 -13.89 9.10
CA ARG A 226 -0.88 -12.75 9.34
C ARG A 226 -1.33 -12.12 8.03
N ILE A 227 -2.56 -11.66 7.97
CA ILE A 227 -3.16 -10.92 6.87
C ILE A 227 -3.48 -9.51 7.40
N ASN A 228 -3.07 -8.48 6.66
CA ASN A 228 -3.26 -7.07 7.00
C ASN A 228 -2.80 -6.69 8.43
N PHE A 229 -1.74 -7.31 8.94
CA PHE A 229 -1.20 -7.14 10.29
C PHE A 229 -2.06 -7.70 11.45
N TYR A 230 -3.38 -7.76 11.34
CA TYR A 230 -4.27 -8.16 12.45
C TYR A 230 -4.94 -9.54 12.26
N GLY A 231 -5.23 -9.95 11.03
CA GLY A 231 -5.90 -11.22 10.76
C GLY A 231 -4.91 -12.37 10.84
N LYS A 232 -5.27 -13.48 11.49
CA LYS A 232 -4.48 -14.70 11.54
C LYS A 232 -5.10 -15.76 10.66
N LEU A 233 -4.26 -16.40 9.85
CA LEU A 233 -4.64 -17.57 9.08
C LEU A 233 -4.79 -18.78 10.02
N VAL A 234 -6.00 -19.32 10.16
CA VAL A 234 -6.32 -20.37 11.14
C VAL A 234 -6.57 -21.75 10.53
N ALA A 235 -7.04 -21.82 9.29
CA ALA A 235 -7.10 -23.05 8.51
C ALA A 235 -6.80 -22.74 7.05
N THR A 236 -6.15 -23.65 6.34
CA THR A 236 -5.68 -23.39 4.99
C THR A 236 -5.87 -24.57 4.04
N ASP A 237 -5.76 -24.28 2.75
CA ASP A 237 -5.82 -25.25 1.65
C ASP A 237 -7.08 -26.15 1.69
N ILE A 238 -8.23 -25.58 2.07
CA ILE A 238 -9.51 -26.27 1.95
C ILE A 238 -9.90 -26.25 0.47
N ILE A 239 -9.77 -27.40 -0.19
CA ILE A 239 -9.98 -27.54 -1.63
C ILE A 239 -11.47 -27.52 -1.94
N ALA A 240 -11.86 -26.60 -2.82
CA ALA A 240 -13.17 -26.51 -3.42
C ALA A 240 -13.12 -26.86 -4.91
N LYS A 241 -14.28 -27.15 -5.50
CA LYS A 241 -14.41 -27.47 -6.94
C LYS A 241 -13.95 -26.34 -7.86
N ASN A 242 -14.15 -25.09 -7.42
CA ASN A 242 -13.82 -23.86 -8.13
C ASN A 242 -12.78 -23.00 -7.39
N GLY A 243 -11.95 -23.61 -6.53
CA GLY A 243 -10.90 -22.86 -5.86
C GLY A 243 -10.40 -23.38 -4.53
N LEU A 244 -9.95 -22.44 -3.70
CA LEU A 244 -9.40 -22.70 -2.37
C LEU A 244 -10.09 -21.81 -1.34
N ILE A 245 -10.20 -22.33 -0.12
CA ILE A 245 -10.66 -21.58 1.05
C ILE A 245 -9.53 -21.57 2.08
N HIS A 246 -9.27 -20.38 2.63
CA HIS A 246 -8.45 -20.20 3.83
C HIS A 246 -9.29 -19.51 4.90
N ALA A 247 -9.37 -20.08 6.11
CA ALA A 247 -10.07 -19.44 7.22
C ALA A 247 -9.18 -18.43 7.94
N VAL A 248 -9.75 -17.28 8.29
CA VAL A 248 -9.10 -16.17 8.99
C VAL A 248 -9.88 -15.84 10.27
N ASP A 249 -9.19 -15.46 11.34
CA ASP A 249 -9.83 -15.10 12.63
C ASP A 249 -10.31 -13.63 12.72
N ALA A 250 -10.31 -12.92 11.60
CA ALA A 250 -10.70 -11.52 11.51
C ALA A 250 -11.45 -11.25 10.20
N ILE A 251 -12.34 -10.27 10.23
CA ILE A 251 -12.96 -9.71 9.02
C ILE A 251 -11.94 -8.76 8.40
N LEU A 252 -11.53 -9.04 7.16
CA LEU A 252 -10.62 -8.22 6.38
C LEU A 252 -11.36 -6.99 5.88
N VAL A 253 -11.00 -5.84 6.42
CA VAL A 253 -11.59 -4.54 6.05
C VAL A 253 -10.71 -3.85 5.02
N PRO A 254 -11.27 -3.33 3.90
CA PRO A 254 -10.52 -2.50 2.95
C PRO A 254 -9.80 -1.35 3.68
N PRO A 255 -8.51 -1.12 3.42
CA PRO A 255 -7.73 -0.17 4.20
C PRO A 255 -8.18 1.28 3.93
N PRO A 256 -7.92 2.21 4.88
CA PRO A 256 -8.16 3.63 4.65
C PRO A 256 -7.08 4.23 3.74
N ARG A 257 -7.18 5.53 3.44
CA ARG A 257 -6.16 6.25 2.65
C ARG A 257 -4.83 6.42 3.41
N GLN A 258 -3.71 6.65 2.73
CA GLN A 258 -2.40 6.74 3.40
C GLN A 258 -2.39 7.82 4.50
N GLY A 259 -2.92 9.01 4.21
CA GLY A 259 -2.97 10.11 5.19
C GLY A 259 -3.74 9.72 6.46
N LYS A 260 -4.80 8.92 6.30
CA LYS A 260 -5.59 8.42 7.41
C LYS A 260 -4.86 7.34 8.22
N ILE A 261 -4.14 6.42 7.55
CA ILE A 261 -3.27 5.44 8.23
C ILE A 261 -2.25 6.16 9.11
N ILE A 262 -1.61 7.21 8.57
CA ILE A 262 -0.61 8.02 9.31
C ILE A 262 -1.23 8.65 10.56
N GLN A 263 -2.45 9.18 10.46
CA GLN A 263 -3.18 9.77 11.61
C GLN A 263 -3.60 8.75 12.65
N LEU A 264 -3.98 7.53 12.23
CA LEU A 264 -4.47 6.48 13.13
C LEU A 264 -3.36 5.76 13.91
N LEU A 265 -2.08 6.01 13.59
CA LEU A 265 -0.93 5.35 14.22
C LEU A 265 0.04 6.39 14.84
N PRO A 266 -0.41 7.16 15.85
CA PRO A 266 0.36 8.26 16.41
C PRO A 266 1.63 7.80 17.12
N ASN A 267 1.65 6.60 17.75
CA ASN A 267 2.86 6.10 18.41
C ASN A 267 4.01 5.90 17.41
N THR A 268 3.67 5.66 16.14
CA THR A 268 4.63 5.52 15.06
C THR A 268 4.85 6.86 14.32
N PHE A 269 3.81 7.65 14.04
CA PHE A 269 3.89 8.75 13.07
C PHE A 269 3.50 10.15 13.59
N SER A 270 3.34 10.38 14.89
CA SER A 270 2.95 11.70 15.43
C SER A 270 3.78 12.88 14.90
N THR A 271 5.11 12.76 14.82
CA THR A 271 5.98 13.82 14.30
C THR A 271 5.80 14.03 12.80
N PHE A 272 5.57 12.95 12.04
CA PHE A 272 5.31 13.03 10.60
C PHE A 272 3.95 13.68 10.32
N SER A 273 2.92 13.30 11.08
CA SER A 273 1.59 13.92 11.02
C SER A 273 1.65 15.42 11.34
N LEU A 274 2.37 15.79 12.41
CA LEU A 274 2.58 17.19 12.78
C LEU A 274 3.31 17.96 11.67
N ALA A 275 4.30 17.33 11.01
CA ALA A 275 5.03 17.96 9.91
C ALA A 275 4.13 18.22 8.68
N LEU A 276 3.28 17.26 8.31
CA LEU A 276 2.30 17.41 7.22
C LEU A 276 1.31 18.55 7.51
N GLU A 277 0.81 18.64 8.74
CA GLU A 277 -0.09 19.71 9.18
C GLU A 277 0.63 21.07 9.21
N THR A 278 1.79 21.13 9.87
CA THR A 278 2.56 22.38 10.03
C THR A 278 2.93 22.98 8.68
N THR A 279 3.22 22.16 7.67
CA THR A 279 3.61 22.62 6.33
C THR A 279 2.44 22.91 5.40
N GLY A 280 1.20 22.58 5.79
CA GLY A 280 0.02 22.62 4.93
C GLY A 280 0.00 21.55 3.84
N LEU A 281 1.04 20.70 3.75
CA LEU A 281 1.15 19.70 2.69
C LEU A 281 0.05 18.63 2.81
N GLY A 282 -0.43 18.33 4.02
CA GLY A 282 -1.53 17.38 4.20
C GLY A 282 -2.82 17.79 3.48
N GLU A 283 -3.16 19.08 3.51
CA GLU A 283 -4.32 19.64 2.82
C GLU A 283 -4.09 19.66 1.31
N ASP A 284 -2.92 20.14 0.88
CA ASP A 284 -2.53 20.14 -0.54
C ASP A 284 -2.67 18.73 -1.17
N LEU A 285 -2.25 17.68 -0.46
CA LEU A 285 -2.35 16.29 -0.93
C LEU A 285 -3.77 15.75 -0.95
N ALA A 286 -4.64 16.22 -0.06
CA ALA A 286 -6.05 15.82 -0.03
C ALA A 286 -6.82 16.40 -1.22
N ASP A 287 -6.44 17.60 -1.67
CA ASP A 287 -7.04 18.28 -2.82
C ASP A 287 -6.54 17.75 -4.18
N LEU A 288 -5.43 17.00 -4.19
CA LEU A 288 -4.87 16.42 -5.41
C LEU A 288 -5.58 15.11 -5.79
N GLU A 289 -6.08 15.06 -7.03
CA GLU A 289 -6.50 13.81 -7.64
C GLU A 289 -5.29 13.04 -8.20
N TRP A 290 -4.90 12.00 -7.47
CA TRP A 290 -3.88 11.03 -7.89
C TRP A 290 -4.41 9.60 -7.81
N PHE A 291 -3.85 8.73 -8.66
CA PHE A 291 -4.31 7.37 -8.89
C PHE A 291 -3.26 6.39 -8.39
N GLY A 292 -3.21 6.23 -7.07
CA GLY A 292 -2.16 5.51 -6.37
C GLY A 292 -1.01 6.40 -5.95
N GLY A 293 -0.17 5.87 -5.06
CA GLY A 293 1.02 6.56 -4.56
C GLY A 293 1.83 5.69 -3.62
N THR A 294 3.08 6.09 -3.42
CA THR A 294 4.00 5.46 -2.46
C THR A 294 4.44 6.53 -1.46
N VAL A 295 4.12 6.33 -0.18
CA VAL A 295 4.56 7.22 0.89
C VAL A 295 5.66 6.51 1.69
N PHE A 296 6.86 7.07 1.71
CA PHE A 296 7.94 6.64 2.57
C PHE A 296 7.81 7.33 3.93
N ALA A 297 6.98 6.78 4.82
CA ALA A 297 6.60 7.43 6.07
C ALA A 297 7.69 7.26 7.15
N PRO A 298 8.38 8.35 7.57
CA PRO A 298 9.34 8.30 8.66
C PRO A 298 8.66 8.12 10.02
N THR A 299 9.21 7.24 10.85
CA THR A 299 8.74 7.06 12.24
C THR A 299 9.12 8.23 13.14
N ASN A 300 8.52 8.31 14.34
CA ASN A 300 8.92 9.23 15.40
C ASN A 300 10.42 9.08 15.75
N SER A 301 10.94 7.85 15.74
CA SER A 301 12.36 7.58 15.94
C SER A 301 13.22 8.08 14.79
N ALA A 302 12.72 8.04 13.54
CA ALA A 302 13.43 8.57 12.37
C ALA A 302 13.69 10.07 12.52
N PHE A 303 12.70 10.83 13.00
CA PHE A 303 12.89 12.25 13.33
C PHE A 303 13.85 12.41 14.51
N THR A 304 13.79 11.56 15.53
CA THR A 304 14.74 11.64 16.65
C THR A 304 16.19 11.49 16.17
N LYS A 305 16.47 10.58 15.23
CA LYS A 305 17.80 10.38 14.61
C LYS A 305 18.30 11.59 13.82
N LEU A 306 17.43 12.48 13.31
CA LEU A 306 17.88 13.74 12.68
C LEU A 306 18.61 14.65 13.67
N GLY A 307 18.30 14.54 14.97
CA GLY A 307 18.90 15.34 16.01
C GLY A 307 18.08 16.56 16.41
N ARG A 308 18.28 16.98 17.67
CA ARG A 308 17.44 18.02 18.30
C ARG A 308 17.53 19.36 17.60
N ARG A 309 18.72 19.75 17.13
CA ARG A 309 18.94 21.04 16.47
C ARG A 309 18.28 21.10 15.10
N ALA A 310 18.42 20.03 14.30
CA ALA A 310 17.77 19.91 13.00
C ALA A 310 16.25 19.95 13.12
N ASN A 311 15.67 19.17 14.05
CA ASN A 311 14.24 19.21 14.31
C ASN A 311 13.76 20.59 14.75
N ALA A 312 14.42 21.22 15.73
CA ALA A 312 14.05 22.56 16.17
C ALA A 312 14.09 23.59 15.02
N PHE A 313 15.06 23.47 14.11
CA PHE A 313 15.11 24.29 12.92
C PHE A 313 13.95 23.98 11.97
N LEU A 314 13.73 22.72 11.59
CA LEU A 314 12.68 22.30 10.64
C LEU A 314 11.27 22.75 11.05
N PHE A 315 10.96 22.70 12.34
CA PHE A 315 9.67 23.11 12.90
C PHE A 315 9.62 24.59 13.30
N SER A 316 10.65 25.39 12.98
CA SER A 316 10.61 26.84 13.12
C SER A 316 10.01 27.51 11.89
N GLU A 317 9.56 28.77 12.03
CA GLU A 317 9.05 29.57 10.91
C GLU A 317 9.99 29.60 9.70
N HIS A 318 11.30 29.72 9.94
CA HIS A 318 12.31 29.76 8.88
C HIS A 318 12.62 28.39 8.27
N GLY A 319 12.42 27.31 9.04
CA GLY A 319 12.70 25.95 8.60
C GLY A 319 11.52 25.26 7.93
N LYS A 320 10.30 25.76 8.11
CA LYS A 320 9.06 25.17 7.57
C LYS A 320 9.13 24.90 6.07
N LYS A 321 9.78 25.77 5.29
CA LYS A 321 9.99 25.57 3.84
C LYS A 321 10.91 24.38 3.52
N TYR A 322 11.94 24.16 4.34
CA TYR A 322 12.81 22.98 4.27
C TYR A 322 12.09 21.70 4.69
N LEU A 323 11.28 21.78 5.76
CA LEU A 323 10.45 20.66 6.18
C LEU A 323 9.48 20.25 5.07
N ARG A 324 8.81 21.21 4.41
CA ARG A 324 7.93 20.93 3.29
C ARG A 324 8.66 20.24 2.13
N ALA A 325 9.88 20.64 1.82
CA ALA A 325 10.70 19.99 0.80
C ALA A 325 11.05 18.53 1.16
N LEU A 326 11.41 18.24 2.41
CA LEU A 326 11.65 16.87 2.88
C LEU A 326 10.40 15.99 2.76
N LEU A 327 9.24 16.52 3.17
CA LEU A 327 7.99 15.77 3.10
C LEU A 327 7.60 15.47 1.65
N LYS A 328 7.71 16.45 0.74
CA LYS A 328 7.52 16.23 -0.70
C LYS A 328 8.46 15.15 -1.24
N TYR A 329 9.71 15.13 -0.80
CA TYR A 329 10.66 14.10 -1.22
C TYR A 329 10.27 12.70 -0.71
N SER A 330 9.53 12.59 0.38
CA SER A 330 9.08 11.30 0.93
C SER A 330 7.83 10.72 0.25
N ILE A 331 7.24 11.44 -0.71
CA ILE A 331 5.94 11.12 -1.30
C ILE A 331 6.07 10.99 -2.81
N VAL A 332 5.55 9.90 -3.35
CA VAL A 332 5.51 9.57 -4.78
C VAL A 332 4.06 9.50 -5.23
N ALA A 333 3.75 10.23 -6.29
CA ALA A 333 2.42 10.32 -6.87
C ALA A 333 2.23 9.36 -8.06
N ASN A 334 1.05 8.75 -8.18
CA ASN A 334 0.63 7.93 -9.33
C ASN A 334 1.48 6.68 -9.62
N GLU A 335 2.39 6.32 -8.71
CA GLU A 335 3.20 5.11 -8.77
C GLU A 335 3.14 4.41 -7.40
N THR A 336 2.54 3.21 -7.37
CA THR A 336 2.38 2.41 -6.15
C THR A 336 3.34 1.22 -6.17
N LEU A 337 4.39 1.28 -5.36
CA LEU A 337 5.44 0.27 -5.28
C LEU A 337 5.24 -0.62 -4.04
N TYR A 338 4.69 -1.81 -4.25
CA TYR A 338 4.74 -2.90 -3.27
C TYR A 338 6.07 -3.63 -3.36
N SER A 339 6.42 -4.37 -2.32
CA SER A 339 7.60 -5.25 -2.32
C SER A 339 7.57 -6.27 -3.46
N ASP A 340 6.38 -6.74 -3.83
CA ASP A 340 6.14 -7.79 -4.82
C ASP A 340 5.29 -7.40 -6.05
N ALA A 341 4.89 -6.13 -6.17
CA ALA A 341 4.11 -5.61 -7.30
C ALA A 341 4.37 -4.13 -7.55
N PHE A 342 4.15 -3.67 -8.79
CA PHE A 342 4.27 -2.26 -9.16
C PHE A 342 3.09 -1.79 -9.99
N TYR A 343 2.39 -0.75 -9.54
CA TYR A 343 1.33 -0.10 -10.33
C TYR A 343 1.80 1.26 -10.82
N LYS A 344 1.79 1.45 -12.14
CA LYS A 344 2.11 2.72 -12.81
C LYS A 344 0.88 3.27 -13.51
N ARG A 345 0.72 4.59 -13.51
CA ARG A 345 -0.29 5.24 -14.34
C ARG A 345 -0.01 5.01 -15.82
N GLY A 346 -1.01 4.51 -16.55
CA GLY A 346 -0.95 4.31 -18.00
C GLY A 346 -0.37 2.97 -18.47
N SER A 347 0.11 2.11 -17.56
CA SER A 347 0.27 0.68 -17.88
C SER A 347 -1.14 0.07 -17.96
N GLY A 348 -1.68 -0.06 -19.18
CA GLY A 348 -3.04 -0.55 -19.40
C GLY A 348 -3.31 -1.91 -18.76
N HIS A 349 -4.60 -2.27 -18.66
CA HIS A 349 -5.18 -3.53 -18.13
C HIS A 349 -4.66 -4.84 -18.79
N HIS A 350 -3.56 -4.81 -19.53
CA HIS A 350 -3.00 -5.91 -20.30
C HIS A 350 -1.61 -6.37 -19.86
N ASP A 351 -1.10 -5.93 -18.72
CA ASP A 351 0.06 -6.62 -18.18
C ASP A 351 -0.39 -7.87 -17.42
N HIS A 352 -0.29 -9.01 -18.10
CA HIS A 352 -0.36 -10.36 -17.53
C HIS A 352 0.78 -10.64 -16.52
N ASN A 353 1.30 -9.61 -15.85
CA ASN A 353 2.37 -9.67 -14.87
C ASN A 353 1.85 -9.89 -13.44
N ASP A 354 0.62 -10.36 -13.28
CA ASP A 354 0.19 -11.10 -12.07
C ASP A 354 1.00 -12.41 -11.88
N LYS A 355 1.81 -12.77 -12.88
CA LYS A 355 2.92 -13.67 -12.73
C LYS A 355 4.15 -12.91 -12.24
N VAL A 356 4.45 -13.06 -10.95
CA VAL A 356 5.84 -12.99 -10.48
C VAL A 356 6.59 -14.20 -11.05
N GLU A 357 6.79 -14.24 -12.37
CA GLU A 357 7.66 -15.19 -13.04
C GLU A 357 9.09 -14.72 -12.82
N SER A 358 9.75 -15.30 -11.81
CA SER A 358 11.21 -15.39 -11.64
C SER A 358 12.00 -14.19 -12.18
N VAL A 359 11.78 -13.02 -11.60
CA VAL A 359 12.55 -11.81 -11.90
C VAL A 359 13.69 -11.79 -10.89
N SER A 360 14.93 -11.71 -11.36
CA SER A 360 16.15 -11.32 -10.63
C SER A 360 15.95 -11.05 -9.12
N ASP A 361 16.75 -11.72 -8.27
CA ASP A 361 16.83 -11.50 -6.81
C ASP A 361 17.09 -10.02 -6.43
N TYR A 362 17.33 -9.15 -7.41
CA TYR A 362 17.48 -7.71 -7.28
C TYR A 362 16.64 -6.96 -8.33
N TRP A 363 15.92 -5.94 -7.88
CA TRP A 363 15.11 -5.04 -8.70
C TRP A 363 15.34 -3.59 -8.26
N HIS A 364 15.63 -2.70 -9.20
CA HIS A 364 15.80 -1.27 -8.96
C HIS A 364 14.70 -0.46 -9.64
N VAL A 365 14.16 0.55 -8.95
CA VAL A 365 13.12 1.46 -9.46
C VAL A 365 13.45 2.89 -9.05
N ASP A 366 13.46 3.80 -10.02
CA ASP A 366 13.45 5.24 -9.78
C ASP A 366 12.01 5.74 -9.72
N LEU A 367 11.58 6.21 -8.55
CA LEU A 367 10.24 6.75 -8.31
C LEU A 367 10.24 8.28 -8.36
N PRO A 368 9.36 8.94 -9.13
CA PRO A 368 9.29 10.40 -9.18
C PRO A 368 8.64 10.96 -7.91
N SER A 369 9.44 11.60 -7.04
CA SER A 369 8.89 12.24 -5.83
C SER A 369 8.13 13.53 -6.15
N LEU A 370 7.36 14.04 -5.19
CA LEU A 370 6.72 15.35 -5.27
C LEU A 370 7.70 16.52 -5.10
N LEU A 371 8.97 16.24 -4.83
CA LEU A 371 10.03 17.24 -4.87
C LEU A 371 10.58 17.31 -6.29
N ASP A 372 10.26 18.39 -7.00
CA ASP A 372 10.49 18.57 -8.44
C ASP A 372 11.84 18.02 -8.93
N GLU A 373 11.79 17.19 -9.99
CA GLU A 373 12.93 16.56 -10.66
C GLU A 373 13.81 15.64 -9.80
N LYS A 374 13.37 15.25 -8.61
CA LYS A 374 14.09 14.30 -7.76
C LYS A 374 13.40 12.95 -7.71
N ALA A 375 14.07 11.96 -8.30
CA ALA A 375 13.71 10.57 -8.13
C ALA A 375 14.20 10.03 -6.76
N ILE A 376 13.45 9.08 -6.24
CA ILE A 376 13.84 8.21 -5.13
C ILE A 376 14.26 6.89 -5.75
N GLY A 377 15.54 6.53 -5.60
CA GLY A 377 16.03 5.22 -6.04
C GLY A 377 15.63 4.16 -5.02
N VAL A 378 14.96 3.11 -5.45
CA VAL A 378 14.50 2.02 -4.58
C VAL A 378 15.09 0.70 -5.05
N ASP A 379 15.88 0.07 -4.19
CA ASP A 379 16.48 -1.23 -4.38
C ASP A 379 15.71 -2.30 -3.61
N ILE A 380 15.13 -3.26 -4.33
CA ILE A 380 14.42 -4.40 -3.76
C ILE A 380 15.25 -5.65 -3.97
N ARG A 381 15.70 -6.25 -2.87
CA ARG A 381 16.42 -7.52 -2.86
C ARG A 381 15.54 -8.60 -2.30
N ARG A 382 15.39 -9.72 -3.02
CA ARG A 382 14.61 -10.87 -2.60
C ARG A 382 15.50 -12.08 -2.41
N TRP A 383 15.39 -12.71 -1.25
CA TRP A 383 15.99 -14.00 -0.97
C TRP A 383 14.95 -14.94 -0.37
N LYS A 384 14.43 -15.86 -1.20
CA LYS A 384 13.27 -16.69 -0.88
C LYS A 384 12.07 -15.83 -0.46
N ARG A 385 11.70 -15.84 0.83
CA ARG A 385 10.63 -14.99 1.38
C ARG A 385 11.15 -13.66 1.94
N PHE A 386 12.45 -13.55 2.21
CA PHE A 386 12.99 -12.33 2.79
C PHE A 386 13.10 -11.27 1.69
N ILE A 387 12.49 -10.11 1.91
CA ILE A 387 12.62 -8.95 1.03
C ILE A 387 13.26 -7.83 1.84
N SER A 388 14.31 -7.24 1.27
CA SER A 388 14.91 -6.02 1.76
C SER A 388 14.64 -4.92 0.74
N ILE A 389 14.04 -3.82 1.20
CA ILE A 389 13.84 -2.62 0.39
C ILE A 389 14.76 -1.53 0.97
N LEU A 390 15.63 -1.00 0.12
CA LEU A 390 16.60 0.03 0.47
C LEU A 390 16.33 1.26 -0.40
N VAL A 391 16.14 2.40 0.25
CA VAL A 391 15.82 3.68 -0.37
C VAL A 391 17.09 4.52 -0.44
N ASN A 392 17.37 5.07 -1.62
CA ASN A 392 18.58 5.83 -1.95
C ASN A 392 19.87 5.09 -1.54
N GLY A 393 19.88 3.76 -1.63
CA GLY A 393 21.01 2.92 -1.27
C GLY A 393 21.39 2.93 0.22
N ARG A 394 20.59 3.53 1.12
CA ARG A 394 20.98 3.65 2.54
C ARG A 394 19.85 3.53 3.57
N VAL A 395 18.63 4.00 3.28
CA VAL A 395 17.55 3.96 4.28
C VAL A 395 16.69 2.73 4.11
N HIS A 396 16.55 1.97 5.18
CA HIS A 396 15.81 0.72 5.17
C HIS A 396 14.31 0.98 5.33
N VAL A 397 13.51 0.28 4.53
CA VAL A 397 12.08 0.13 4.83
C VAL A 397 11.93 -0.93 5.91
N THR A 398 11.54 -0.51 7.11
CA THR A 398 11.40 -1.37 8.29
C THR A 398 10.07 -2.11 8.32
N ILE A 399 8.98 -1.45 7.91
CA ILE A 399 7.69 -2.10 7.70
C ILE A 399 7.29 -1.89 6.25
N GLN A 400 7.24 -3.01 5.54
CA GLN A 400 6.93 -3.05 4.11
C GLN A 400 5.43 -3.25 3.90
N ASP A 401 4.93 -2.65 2.82
CA ASP A 401 3.59 -2.88 2.26
C ASP A 401 2.44 -2.51 3.20
N GLY A 402 2.47 -1.33 3.82
CA GLY A 402 1.30 -0.73 4.46
C GLY A 402 0.23 -0.41 3.42
N VAL A 403 -0.59 -1.40 3.03
CA VAL A 403 -1.64 -1.26 2.01
C VAL A 403 -2.63 -0.16 2.39
N ALA A 404 -2.95 0.72 1.44
CA ALA A 404 -3.87 1.84 1.59
C ALA A 404 -4.84 1.92 0.41
N ALA A 405 -6.00 2.55 0.59
CA ALA A 405 -7.01 2.69 -0.47
C ALA A 405 -6.48 3.41 -1.73
N ASP A 406 -5.52 4.31 -1.54
CA ASP A 406 -4.90 5.15 -2.56
C ASP A 406 -3.40 4.88 -2.74
N GLY A 407 -2.93 3.69 -2.31
CA GLY A 407 -1.57 3.24 -2.60
C GLY A 407 -0.94 2.42 -1.48
N VAL A 408 0.31 2.74 -1.14
CA VAL A 408 1.09 2.01 -0.15
C VAL A 408 1.92 2.95 0.74
N VAL A 409 2.02 2.61 2.02
CA VAL A 409 2.91 3.23 3.00
C VAL A 409 4.09 2.29 3.23
N GLN A 410 5.29 2.74 2.89
CA GLN A 410 6.56 2.07 3.20
C GLN A 410 7.19 2.78 4.40
N VAL A 411 7.28 2.11 5.55
CA VAL A 411 7.73 2.76 6.79
C VAL A 411 9.25 2.79 6.84
N VAL A 412 9.83 3.97 7.04
CA VAL A 412 11.28 4.17 7.11
C VAL A 412 11.71 4.61 8.50
N ASP A 413 12.88 4.15 8.93
CA ASP A 413 13.44 4.44 10.26
C ASP A 413 14.40 5.65 10.26
N THR A 414 14.55 6.30 9.12
CA THR A 414 15.39 7.46 8.90
C THR A 414 14.66 8.42 7.95
N VAL A 415 14.67 9.72 8.26
CA VAL A 415 14.03 10.72 7.38
C VAL A 415 14.76 10.77 6.05
N LEU A 416 14.02 10.68 4.95
CA LEU A 416 14.59 10.76 3.61
C LEU A 416 15.10 12.18 3.35
N ILE A 417 16.38 12.28 3.01
CA ILE A 417 17.03 13.52 2.59
C ILE A 417 17.54 13.29 1.17
N PRO A 418 17.28 14.21 0.21
CA PRO A 418 17.84 14.11 -1.12
C PRO A 418 19.37 13.88 -1.09
N PRO A 419 19.91 12.99 -1.95
CA PRO A 419 21.35 12.76 -2.00
C PRO A 419 22.10 14.01 -2.44
N ARG A 420 23.38 14.13 -2.02
CA ARG A 420 24.27 15.23 -2.46
C ARG A 420 24.47 15.12 -3.98
N HIS A 421 24.72 16.25 -4.65
CA HIS A 421 25.14 16.26 -6.05
C HIS A 421 26.37 15.33 -6.26
N PRO A 422 26.54 14.71 -7.44
CA PRO A 422 27.42 13.55 -7.68
C PRO A 422 28.94 13.80 -7.52
N HIS A 423 29.37 14.91 -6.94
CA HIS A 423 30.79 15.24 -6.76
C HIS A 423 31.45 14.65 -5.50
N ASN A 424 30.74 13.90 -4.66
CA ASN A 424 31.42 13.13 -3.61
C ASN A 424 30.62 11.94 -3.04
N PRO A 425 30.58 10.78 -3.73
CA PRO A 425 29.84 9.58 -3.29
C PRO A 425 30.41 8.91 -2.03
N GLY A 426 31.57 9.36 -1.51
CA GLY A 426 32.24 8.78 -0.34
C GLY A 426 32.04 9.52 0.99
N ALA A 427 31.24 10.59 1.03
CA ALA A 427 31.11 11.45 2.21
C ALA A 427 29.90 11.12 3.12
N ASP A 428 29.13 10.08 2.81
CA ASP A 428 27.91 9.71 3.55
C ASP A 428 28.16 8.64 4.65
N LYS A 429 29.37 8.61 5.24
CA LYS A 429 29.69 7.80 6.43
C LYS A 429 29.68 8.65 7.71
N GLU A 430 28.57 9.28 8.02
CA GLU A 430 28.37 9.88 9.34
C GLU A 430 27.06 9.35 9.92
N ASP A 431 27.19 8.35 10.79
CA ASP A 431 26.10 7.81 11.63
C ASP A 431 25.76 8.80 12.77
N GLY A 432 25.57 10.07 12.44
CA GLY A 432 25.42 11.19 13.37
C GLY A 432 24.23 12.11 13.08
N GLU A 433 23.86 12.92 14.07
CA GLU A 433 22.84 13.98 13.90
C GLU A 433 23.24 14.94 12.78
N ILE A 434 22.34 15.22 11.83
CA ILE A 434 22.62 16.17 10.75
C ILE A 434 22.70 17.60 11.30
N SER A 435 23.69 18.37 10.85
CA SER A 435 23.78 19.79 11.22
C SER A 435 22.71 20.62 10.49
N VAL A 436 22.29 21.73 11.10
CA VAL A 436 21.32 22.64 10.47
C VAL A 436 21.86 23.24 9.18
N ASP A 437 23.16 23.54 9.13
CA ASP A 437 23.80 24.14 7.95
C ASP A 437 23.88 23.14 6.80
N GLU A 438 24.22 21.88 7.08
CA GLU A 438 24.19 20.81 6.07
C GLU A 438 22.76 20.59 5.55
N LEU A 439 21.77 20.55 6.43
CA LEU A 439 20.38 20.37 6.03
C LEU A 439 19.91 21.49 5.09
N LYS A 440 20.27 22.73 5.40
CA LYS A 440 20.01 23.89 4.53
C LYS A 440 20.73 23.75 3.20
N GLU A 441 22.00 23.37 3.21
CA GLU A 441 22.80 23.20 1.99
C GLU A 441 22.18 22.15 1.06
N ARG A 442 21.83 20.97 1.59
CA ARG A 442 21.22 19.88 0.80
C ARG A 442 19.88 20.26 0.18
N LEU A 443 19.15 21.18 0.81
CA LEU A 443 17.80 21.53 0.42
C LEU A 443 17.67 22.92 -0.23
N ALA A 444 18.73 23.73 -0.23
CA ALA A 444 18.69 25.12 -0.70
C ALA A 444 18.07 25.25 -2.10
N ALA A 445 18.45 24.35 -3.01
CA ALA A 445 17.95 24.31 -4.38
C ALA A 445 16.43 24.08 -4.53
N TYR A 446 15.76 23.59 -3.47
CA TYR A 446 14.33 23.26 -3.51
C TYR A 446 13.48 24.18 -2.64
N VAL A 447 14.12 25.20 -2.04
CA VAL A 447 13.56 26.00 -0.97
C VAL A 447 13.64 27.51 -1.26
N ASP A 448 14.33 27.92 -2.35
CA ASP A 448 14.48 29.31 -2.74
C ASP A 448 13.35 29.83 -3.67
N ASP A 449 12.52 30.68 -3.06
CA ASP A 449 11.79 31.89 -3.47
C ASP A 449 11.40 32.09 -4.95
N SER A 450 10.18 31.68 -5.29
CA SER A 450 9.36 32.35 -6.32
C SER A 450 7.89 32.52 -5.93
N SER A 451 7.58 32.60 -4.63
CA SER A 451 6.19 32.77 -4.19
C SER A 451 5.95 33.84 -3.12
N GLU A 452 6.88 34.76 -2.85
CA GLU A 452 6.60 35.95 -2.02
C GLU A 452 7.29 37.21 -2.58
N GLY A 453 6.50 38.18 -3.09
CA GLY A 453 6.95 39.55 -3.38
C GLY A 453 6.57 40.09 -4.77
N GLY A 454 5.55 40.95 -4.83
CA GLY A 454 5.00 41.48 -6.08
C GLY A 454 5.71 42.69 -6.72
N HIS A 455 5.12 43.08 -7.86
CA HIS A 455 5.20 44.33 -8.64
C HIS A 455 6.31 44.49 -9.70
N SER A 456 5.86 44.56 -10.96
CA SER A 456 5.98 45.71 -11.88
C SER A 456 6.46 45.30 -13.28
N ALA A 457 5.60 45.56 -14.28
CA ALA A 457 5.93 46.00 -15.66
C ALA A 457 6.89 45.10 -16.49
N ASP A 458 6.59 44.66 -17.71
CA ASP A 458 6.10 45.42 -18.86
C ASP A 458 5.79 44.44 -20.02
N LEU A 459 4.73 44.77 -20.78
CA LEU A 459 4.39 44.38 -22.17
C LEU A 459 3.97 42.94 -22.49
#